data_AF-A0A4Y2PY33-F1
#
_entry.id   AF-A0A4Y2PY33-F1
#
_cell.length_a   1.000
_cell.length_b   1.000
_cell.length_c   1.000
_cell.angle_alpha   90.00
_cell.angle_beta   90.00
_cell.angle_gamma   90.00
#
_symmetry.space_group_name_H-M   'P 1'
#
loop_
_entity.id
_entity.type
_entity.pdbx_description
1 polymer ?
#
loop_
_entity_poly.entity_id
_entity_poly.type
_entity_poly.pdbx_seq_one_letter_code
_entity_poly.pdbx_strand_id
1 'polypeptide(L)'
;MISISRHLLTLILLVVPAFAVVKISVPHDIQPGYSIKKLHSEGRINLIENDVSPYFTLLSDGSLISTAKLSHLAGRHIELVIEEERGNGTVFQPFVIHVRNRSRMLSFPKPEYHGYIYENELPNSVVKIGGPLTVLNPVGNVSYSLISSSNSSSSSNFHISKKDDILLLLSVKELDRETQKLYLLSLNATDSDGSVASTSIKVYVKDINDNAPVFYKSHYKWNIPLDTPIYSRVGVVKATDADGDKVVYAFANANKYPFVIVPQTGEILLGGELEPRLYELMVLANDNREPKLYSEPIPVIISVDNLDVSDTRQSEQPLKRQKRAVRQTRTYEHFLESDGSTPGKVMFRLDSVHPDEVFSLENESRWIDVDHNGDVKVKEPWDYEQLEREKTIDFWVKIRAPQQPGK
;
A
#
# COMPACT_ATOMS: atom_id res chain seq x y z
N MET A 1 46.13 -5.92 26.36
CA MET A 1 44.91 -6.74 26.50
C MET A 1 44.76 -7.06 27.98
N ILE A 2 43.81 -6.43 28.64
CA ILE A 2 43.52 -6.68 30.06
C ILE A 2 42.51 -7.84 30.06
N SER A 3 42.99 -9.05 30.32
CA SER A 3 42.11 -10.19 30.56
C SER A 3 41.47 -10.01 31.94
N ILE A 4 40.15 -9.91 31.97
CA ILE A 4 39.40 -9.63 33.19
C ILE A 4 38.92 -10.96 33.79
N SER A 5 39.28 -11.22 35.06
CA SER A 5 38.76 -12.37 35.82
C SER A 5 37.23 -12.31 35.92
N ARG A 6 36.55 -13.47 35.92
CA ARG A 6 35.09 -13.57 36.14
C ARG A 6 34.60 -12.71 37.30
N HIS A 7 35.38 -12.62 38.38
CA HIS A 7 35.03 -11.83 39.56
C HIS A 7 34.96 -10.31 39.28
N LEU A 8 35.86 -9.80 38.44
CA LEU A 8 35.91 -8.39 38.08
C LEU A 8 34.84 -8.05 37.03
N LEU A 9 34.47 -9.00 36.17
CA LEU A 9 33.29 -8.88 35.29
C LEU A 9 31.98 -8.76 36.09
N THR A 10 31.83 -9.57 37.15
CA THR A 10 30.69 -9.48 38.08
C THR A 10 30.63 -8.13 38.80
N LEU A 11 31.79 -7.56 39.16
CA LEU A 11 31.89 -6.23 39.76
C LEU A 11 31.51 -5.11 38.78
N ILE A 12 31.90 -5.21 37.51
CA ILE A 12 31.48 -4.26 36.47
C ILE A 12 29.95 -4.32 36.29
N LEU A 13 29.36 -5.51 36.25
CA LEU A 13 27.90 -5.72 36.17
C LEU A 13 27.12 -5.15 37.37
N LEU A 14 27.75 -5.04 38.54
CA LEU A 14 27.14 -4.47 39.76
C LEU A 14 27.12 -2.93 39.80
N VAL A 15 27.98 -2.27 39.01
CA VAL A 15 28.17 -0.80 39.01
C VAL A 15 27.53 -0.13 37.78
N VAL A 16 27.20 -0.90 36.75
CA VAL A 16 26.43 -0.40 35.61
C VAL A 16 24.99 -0.11 36.06
N PRO A 17 24.47 1.12 35.89
CA PRO A 17 23.07 1.41 36.19
C PRO A 17 22.18 0.46 35.37
N ALA A 18 21.01 0.09 35.90
CA ALA A 18 20.08 -0.93 35.37
C ALA A 18 19.50 -0.66 33.96
N PHE A 19 20.18 0.13 33.12
CA PHE A 19 19.94 0.27 31.70
C PHE A 19 20.30 -1.04 30.98
N ALA A 20 19.29 -1.91 30.94
CA ALA A 20 19.03 -2.96 29.97
C ALA A 20 20.24 -3.82 29.54
N VAL A 21 20.53 -4.88 30.31
CA VAL A 21 21.28 -6.04 29.79
C VAL A 21 20.65 -6.49 28.48
N VAL A 22 21.44 -6.54 27.41
CA VAL A 22 20.96 -6.97 26.10
C VAL A 22 20.96 -8.47 26.05
N LYS A 23 19.78 -9.08 26.08
CA LYS A 23 19.62 -10.52 25.91
C LYS A 23 19.40 -10.87 24.44
N ILE A 24 20.02 -11.96 24.01
CA ILE A 24 19.92 -12.49 22.65
C ILE A 24 19.84 -14.01 22.74
N SER A 25 18.97 -14.63 21.95
CA SER A 25 18.95 -16.08 21.81
C SER A 25 19.42 -16.51 20.43
N VAL A 26 20.38 -17.43 20.38
CA VAL A 26 20.94 -17.95 19.13
C VAL A 26 20.81 -19.48 19.06
N PRO A 27 20.61 -20.05 17.85
CA PRO A 27 20.66 -21.50 17.67
C PRO A 27 22.07 -22.04 17.95
N HIS A 28 22.17 -23.19 18.59
CA HIS A 28 23.46 -23.86 18.86
C HIS A 28 24.18 -24.34 17.59
N ASP A 29 23.45 -24.51 16.49
CA ASP A 29 23.88 -25.04 15.20
C ASP A 29 24.31 -23.96 14.19
N ILE A 30 24.48 -22.71 14.64
CA ILE A 30 25.01 -21.64 13.79
C ILE A 30 26.44 -21.94 13.32
N GLN A 31 26.78 -21.48 12.12
CA GLN A 31 28.12 -21.60 11.56
C GLN A 31 28.99 -20.38 11.94
N PRO A 32 30.32 -20.53 11.99
CA PRO A 32 31.23 -19.38 12.07
C PRO A 32 30.91 -18.34 11.00
N GLY A 33 31.00 -17.06 11.34
CA GLY A 33 30.58 -15.93 10.52
C GLY A 33 29.11 -15.52 10.70
N TYR A 34 28.31 -16.24 11.50
CA TYR A 34 26.92 -15.85 11.76
C TYR A 34 26.85 -14.50 12.49
N SER A 35 26.06 -13.57 11.95
CA SER A 35 25.81 -12.25 12.55
C SER A 35 24.79 -12.37 13.69
N ILE A 36 25.25 -12.10 14.90
CA ILE A 36 24.44 -12.20 16.12
C ILE A 36 23.66 -10.91 16.32
N LYS A 37 24.34 -9.77 16.22
CA LYS A 37 23.71 -8.45 16.34
C LYS A 37 24.57 -7.37 15.70
N LYS A 38 23.91 -6.43 15.04
CA LYS A 38 24.51 -5.17 14.61
C LYS A 38 24.33 -4.13 15.72
N LEU A 39 25.44 -3.51 16.12
CA LEU A 39 25.46 -2.46 17.13
C LEU A 39 25.57 -1.11 16.44
N HIS A 40 24.72 -0.18 16.85
CA HIS A 40 24.81 1.23 16.44
C HIS A 40 25.52 1.97 17.57
N SER A 41 26.66 2.57 17.25
CA SER A 41 27.53 3.28 18.20
C SER A 41 28.00 4.58 17.55
N GLU A 42 28.06 5.65 18.34
CA GLU A 42 28.65 6.93 17.94
C GLU A 42 30.16 7.00 18.30
N GLY A 43 30.64 6.01 19.07
CA GLY A 43 32.03 5.90 19.52
C GLY A 43 32.73 4.62 19.09
N ARG A 44 33.96 4.44 19.56
CA ARG A 44 34.75 3.22 19.33
C ARG A 44 34.26 2.12 20.26
N ILE A 45 33.95 0.95 19.69
CA ILE A 45 33.48 -0.21 20.45
C ILE A 45 34.53 -1.32 20.49
N ASN A 46 34.69 -1.94 21.65
CA ASN A 46 35.58 -3.08 21.86
C ASN A 46 34.87 -4.17 22.67
N LEU A 47 35.13 -5.43 22.34
CA LEU A 47 34.70 -6.56 23.15
C LEU A 47 35.69 -6.78 24.30
N ILE A 48 35.21 -6.80 25.54
CA ILE A 48 36.05 -7.12 26.70
C ILE A 48 36.36 -8.63 26.68
N GLU A 49 37.65 -8.97 26.84
CA GLU A 49 38.12 -10.35 26.80
C GLU A 49 37.79 -11.13 28.07
N ASN A 50 37.21 -12.32 27.89
CA ASN A 50 36.93 -13.31 28.91
C ASN A 50 37.09 -14.75 28.36
N ASP A 51 36.69 -15.75 29.15
CA ASP A 51 36.78 -17.19 28.82
C ASP A 51 35.94 -17.61 27.61
N VAL A 52 34.97 -16.79 27.19
CA VAL A 52 34.07 -17.06 26.07
C VAL A 52 34.29 -16.15 24.86
N SER A 53 35.14 -15.12 24.97
CA SER A 53 35.54 -14.25 23.85
C SER A 53 36.13 -14.99 22.65
N PRO A 54 36.83 -16.14 22.75
CA PRO A 54 37.32 -16.86 21.56
C PRO A 54 36.23 -17.31 20.58
N TYR A 55 34.96 -17.36 21.01
CA TYR A 55 33.81 -17.75 20.19
C TYR A 55 33.14 -16.57 19.46
N PHE A 56 33.57 -15.33 19.75
CA PHE A 56 32.94 -14.11 19.24
C PHE A 56 33.98 -13.09 18.79
N THR A 57 33.62 -12.27 17.82
CA THR A 57 34.41 -11.08 17.51
C THR A 57 33.50 -9.93 17.13
N LEU A 58 33.98 -8.73 17.41
CA LEU A 58 33.31 -7.49 17.06
C LEU A 58 34.03 -6.88 15.86
N LEU A 59 33.34 -6.79 14.73
CA LEU A 59 33.89 -6.17 13.53
C LEU A 59 33.91 -4.64 13.67
N SER A 60 34.80 -3.98 12.92
CA SER A 60 34.93 -2.52 12.90
C SER A 60 33.66 -1.80 12.48
N ASP A 61 32.78 -2.48 11.74
CA ASP A 61 31.49 -1.96 11.30
C ASP A 61 30.41 -2.03 12.40
N GLY A 62 30.69 -2.62 13.56
CA GLY A 62 29.74 -2.80 14.65
C GLY A 62 29.03 -4.16 14.71
N SER A 63 29.37 -5.10 13.81
CA SER A 63 28.74 -6.42 13.79
C SER A 63 29.38 -7.37 14.81
N LEU A 64 28.60 -7.88 15.77
CA LEU A 64 29.00 -8.99 16.63
C LEU A 64 28.73 -10.30 15.90
N ILE A 65 29.78 -11.07 15.63
CA ILE A 65 29.69 -12.34 14.89
C ILE A 65 30.28 -13.50 15.68
N SER A 66 29.83 -14.72 15.40
CA SER A 66 30.46 -15.93 15.95
C SER A 66 31.72 -16.30 15.16
N THR A 67 32.83 -16.63 15.82
CA THR A 67 34.07 -17.12 15.19
C THR A 67 34.17 -18.64 15.17
N ALA A 68 33.31 -19.33 15.93
CA ALA A 68 33.33 -20.78 16.10
C ALA A 68 31.92 -21.36 16.28
N LYS A 69 31.78 -22.68 16.12
CA LYS A 69 30.50 -23.38 16.37
C LYS A 69 30.14 -23.34 17.86
N LEU A 70 28.88 -23.05 18.16
CA LEU A 70 28.38 -22.95 19.54
C LEU A 70 27.70 -24.24 20.04
N SER A 71 27.78 -25.34 19.29
CA SER A 71 27.04 -26.58 19.58
C SER A 71 27.32 -27.15 20.98
N HIS A 72 28.57 -27.10 21.43
CA HIS A 72 29.00 -27.54 22.76
C HIS A 72 28.54 -26.60 23.91
N LEU A 73 28.01 -25.42 23.57
CA LEU A 73 27.45 -24.45 24.51
C LEU A 73 25.91 -24.52 24.56
N ALA A 74 25.28 -25.49 23.87
CA ALA A 74 23.84 -25.67 23.89
C ALA A 74 23.27 -25.73 25.33
N GLY A 75 22.24 -24.93 25.60
CA GLY A 75 21.60 -24.81 26.90
C GLY A 75 22.31 -23.87 27.89
N ARG A 76 23.46 -23.28 27.51
CA ARG A 76 24.18 -22.31 28.34
C ARG A 76 23.80 -20.87 27.98
N HIS A 77 24.04 -19.96 28.91
CA HIS A 77 24.09 -18.53 28.64
C HIS A 77 25.54 -18.05 28.74
N ILE A 78 25.88 -17.08 27.89
CA ILE A 78 27.22 -16.52 27.71
C ILE A 78 27.11 -15.04 28.02
N GLU A 79 27.97 -14.56 28.91
CA GLU A 79 28.04 -13.14 29.26
C GLU A 79 29.18 -12.49 28.48
N LEU A 80 28.88 -11.43 27.76
CA LEU A 80 29.84 -10.57 27.08
C LEU A 80 29.64 -9.14 27.56
N VAL A 81 30.71 -8.36 27.60
CA VAL A 81 30.62 -6.92 27.88
C VAL A 81 31.27 -6.18 26.74
N ILE A 82 30.53 -5.23 26.17
CA ILE A 82 31.04 -4.33 25.14
C ILE A 82 31.34 -2.99 25.79
N GLU A 83 32.57 -2.55 25.59
CA GLU A 83 33.06 -1.24 25.98
C GLU A 83 32.87 -0.27 24.82
N GLU A 84 32.19 0.85 25.05
CA GLU A 84 32.02 1.93 24.09
C GLU A 84 32.71 3.19 24.62
N GLU A 85 33.79 3.61 23.95
CA GLU A 85 34.49 4.85 24.23
C GLU A 85 33.80 6.01 23.50
N ARG A 86 33.18 6.91 24.26
CA ARG A 86 32.57 8.15 23.77
C ARG A 86 33.42 9.34 24.19
N GLY A 87 33.26 10.48 23.50
CA GLY A 87 34.00 11.71 23.83
C GLY A 87 33.79 12.23 25.26
N ASN A 88 32.75 11.76 25.97
CA ASN A 88 32.43 12.12 27.35
C ASN A 88 32.69 11.00 28.38
N GLY A 89 33.29 9.87 27.99
CA GLY A 89 33.62 8.76 28.88
C GLY A 89 33.36 7.39 28.25
N THR A 90 33.58 6.34 29.05
CA THR A 90 33.42 4.95 28.63
C THR A 90 32.12 4.38 29.17
N VAL A 91 31.33 3.75 28.29
CA VAL A 91 30.08 3.07 28.64
C VAL A 91 30.27 1.55 28.49
N PHE A 92 29.84 0.79 29.49
CA PHE A 92 29.87 -0.68 29.45
C PHE A 92 28.46 -1.23 29.21
N GLN A 93 28.28 -1.95 28.11
CA GLN A 93 27.02 -2.60 27.76
C GLN A 93 27.14 -4.11 27.94
N PRO A 94 26.46 -4.70 28.94
CA PRO A 94 26.41 -6.15 29.09
C PRO A 94 25.46 -6.82 28.09
N PHE A 95 25.89 -7.97 27.58
CA PHE A 95 25.16 -8.86 26.69
C PHE A 95 25.07 -10.26 27.30
N VAL A 96 23.89 -10.86 27.19
CA VAL A 96 23.66 -12.27 27.54
C VAL A 96 23.20 -13.01 26.30
N ILE A 97 24.01 -13.95 25.83
CA ILE A 97 23.69 -14.79 24.68
C ILE A 97 23.25 -16.16 25.20
N HIS A 98 21.98 -16.49 25.01
CA HIS A 98 21.42 -17.81 25.28
C HIS A 98 21.61 -18.71 24.06
N VAL A 99 22.38 -19.79 24.19
CA VAL A 99 22.59 -20.76 23.11
C VAL A 99 21.56 -21.88 23.24
N ARG A 100 20.69 -22.05 22.24
CA ARG A 100 19.51 -22.92 22.34
C ARG A 100 19.41 -23.94 21.21
N ASN A 101 18.70 -25.04 21.50
CA ASN A 101 18.23 -25.94 20.46
C ASN A 101 17.17 -25.22 19.62
N ARG A 102 17.25 -25.34 18.28
CA ARG A 102 16.32 -24.69 17.34
C ARG A 102 14.85 -25.04 17.61
N SER A 103 14.58 -26.28 18.00
CA SER A 103 13.24 -26.76 18.36
C SER A 103 12.65 -26.12 19.63
N ARG A 104 13.49 -25.50 20.45
CA ARG A 104 13.11 -24.78 21.68
C ARG A 104 13.17 -23.26 21.53
N MET A 105 13.46 -22.77 20.32
CA MET A 105 13.43 -21.33 20.06
C MET A 105 11.98 -20.87 19.85
N LEU A 106 11.76 -19.59 20.14
CA LEU A 106 10.52 -18.89 19.82
C LEU A 106 10.19 -19.09 18.34
N SER A 107 8.96 -19.48 18.03
CA SER A 107 8.52 -19.70 16.65
C SER A 107 7.01 -19.52 16.51
N PHE A 108 6.55 -19.21 15.30
CA PHE A 108 5.13 -19.32 14.96
C PHE A 108 4.81 -20.73 14.45
N PRO A 109 3.64 -21.30 14.77
CA PRO A 109 3.21 -22.61 14.25
C PRO A 109 3.13 -22.69 12.72
N LYS A 110 2.82 -21.56 12.07
CA LYS A 110 2.73 -21.43 10.62
C LYS A 110 3.70 -20.34 10.15
N PRO A 111 4.32 -20.49 8.97
CA PRO A 111 5.14 -19.44 8.37
C PRO A 111 4.30 -18.32 7.74
N GLU A 112 3.03 -18.60 7.42
CA GLU A 112 2.10 -17.67 6.80
C GLU A 112 0.67 -17.87 7.35
N TYR A 113 -0.02 -16.77 7.60
CA TYR A 113 -1.44 -16.73 7.94
C TYR A 113 -2.22 -15.99 6.87
N HIS A 114 -3.46 -16.42 6.65
CA HIS A 114 -4.39 -15.77 5.74
C HIS A 114 -5.55 -15.26 6.58
N GLY A 115 -5.93 -14.00 6.34
CA GLY A 115 -7.06 -13.39 6.96
C GLY A 115 -7.84 -12.52 6.00
N TYR A 116 -9.04 -12.14 6.42
CA TYR A 116 -9.88 -11.23 5.65
C TYR A 116 -10.66 -10.28 6.55
N ILE A 117 -11.05 -9.16 5.97
CA ILE A 117 -11.92 -8.15 6.57
C ILE A 117 -12.78 -7.60 5.43
N TYR A 118 -14.05 -7.30 5.69
CA TYR A 118 -14.86 -6.61 4.70
C TYR A 118 -14.44 -5.15 4.61
N GLU A 119 -14.56 -4.56 3.42
CA GLU A 119 -14.40 -3.11 3.30
C GLU A 119 -15.49 -2.35 4.04
N ASN A 120 -15.30 -1.04 4.22
CA ASN A 120 -16.20 -0.15 4.96
C ASN A 120 -16.46 -0.53 6.43
N GLU A 121 -15.81 -1.59 6.93
CA GLU A 121 -15.80 -1.94 8.34
C GLU A 121 -15.21 -0.79 9.16
N LEU A 122 -15.86 -0.48 10.28
CA LEU A 122 -15.46 0.64 11.14
C LEU A 122 -14.01 0.47 11.64
N PRO A 123 -13.32 1.58 11.99
CA PRO A 123 -12.02 1.49 12.64
C PRO A 123 -12.02 0.58 13.86
N ASN A 124 -10.92 -0.15 14.09
CA ASN A 124 -10.75 -1.17 15.12
C ASN A 124 -11.54 -2.46 14.91
N SER A 125 -12.02 -2.71 13.69
CA SER A 125 -12.64 -3.98 13.33
C SER A 125 -11.62 -5.11 13.28
N VAL A 126 -12.03 -6.29 13.72
CA VAL A 126 -11.15 -7.46 13.85
C VAL A 126 -10.99 -8.16 12.52
N VAL A 127 -9.74 -8.30 12.05
CA VAL A 127 -9.42 -9.13 10.89
C VAL A 127 -9.66 -10.60 11.25
N LYS A 128 -10.44 -11.31 10.43
CA LYS A 128 -10.73 -12.74 10.60
C LYS A 128 -9.54 -13.54 10.10
N ILE A 129 -8.78 -14.16 11.00
CA ILE A 129 -7.59 -14.96 10.67
C ILE A 129 -7.88 -16.44 10.80
N GLY A 130 -7.35 -17.26 9.90
CA GLY A 130 -7.46 -18.73 9.89
C GLY A 130 -6.63 -19.45 10.98
N GLY A 131 -6.74 -18.99 12.23
CA GLY A 131 -6.07 -19.57 13.40
C GLY A 131 -5.56 -18.50 14.39
N PRO A 132 -5.16 -18.93 15.60
CA PRO A 132 -4.62 -18.01 16.60
C PRO A 132 -3.22 -17.52 16.22
N LEU A 133 -2.94 -16.24 16.44
CA LEU A 133 -1.61 -15.64 16.29
C LEU A 133 -0.74 -15.88 17.55
N THR A 134 -0.58 -17.14 17.93
CA THR A 134 0.20 -17.56 19.11
C THR A 134 1.58 -18.06 18.73
N VAL A 135 2.55 -17.85 19.61
CA VAL A 135 3.92 -18.35 19.49
C VAL A 135 4.12 -19.64 20.28
N LEU A 136 5.10 -20.44 19.87
CA LEU A 136 5.59 -21.64 20.54
C LEU A 136 6.90 -21.35 21.27
N ASN A 137 7.11 -22.02 22.40
CA ASN A 137 8.31 -21.92 23.24
C ASN A 137 8.68 -20.49 23.72
N PRO A 138 7.73 -19.64 24.16
CA PRO A 138 8.09 -18.33 24.69
C PRO A 138 8.82 -18.44 26.02
N VAL A 139 9.84 -17.60 26.22
CA VAL A 139 10.45 -17.39 27.54
C VAL A 139 10.00 -16.05 28.12
N GLY A 140 9.24 -16.11 29.21
CA GLY A 140 8.68 -14.93 29.86
C GLY A 140 7.62 -14.23 29.00
N ASN A 141 7.58 -12.90 29.09
CA ASN A 141 6.64 -12.09 28.33
C ASN A 141 7.09 -11.95 26.88
N VAL A 142 6.11 -11.94 25.97
CA VAL A 142 6.31 -11.75 24.53
C VAL A 142 5.78 -10.38 24.13
N SER A 143 6.64 -9.58 23.53
CA SER A 143 6.24 -8.37 22.81
C SER A 143 6.06 -8.69 21.33
N TYR A 144 5.13 -7.98 20.70
CA TYR A 144 4.83 -8.17 19.29
C TYR A 144 4.99 -6.84 18.55
N SER A 145 5.42 -6.90 17.31
CA SER A 145 5.46 -5.74 16.42
C SER A 145 5.00 -6.13 15.01
N LEU A 146 4.28 -5.22 14.38
CA LEU A 146 3.76 -5.41 13.02
C LEU A 146 4.57 -4.53 12.06
N ILE A 147 5.10 -5.15 11.01
CA ILE A 147 5.91 -4.48 9.98
C ILE A 147 5.19 -4.66 8.63
N SER A 148 5.08 -3.57 7.87
CA SER A 148 4.61 -3.63 6.48
C SER A 148 5.72 -4.23 5.63
N SER A 149 5.45 -5.29 4.86
CA SER A 149 6.46 -5.82 3.94
C SER A 149 6.54 -5.05 2.62
N SER A 150 5.67 -4.06 2.40
CA SER A 150 5.68 -3.18 1.21
C SER A 150 6.00 -1.75 1.61
N ASN A 151 6.74 -1.02 0.75
CA ASN A 151 7.08 0.40 0.89
C ASN A 151 5.85 1.33 0.85
N SER A 152 4.66 0.80 0.52
CA SER A 152 3.40 1.48 0.74
C SER A 152 3.04 1.44 2.22
N SER A 153 2.38 2.48 2.73
CA SER A 153 1.92 2.72 4.11
C SER A 153 0.97 1.65 4.71
N SER A 154 1.15 0.37 4.39
CA SER A 154 0.25 -0.73 4.72
C SER A 154 0.28 -1.11 6.20
N SER A 155 1.36 -0.84 6.93
CA SER A 155 1.42 -1.02 8.40
C SER A 155 0.66 0.05 9.16
N SER A 156 0.43 1.24 8.58
CA SER A 156 -0.39 2.25 9.26
C SER A 156 -1.89 1.93 9.19
N ASN A 157 -2.29 0.94 8.37
CA ASN A 157 -3.69 0.53 8.25
C ASN A 157 -4.08 -0.56 9.26
N PHE A 158 -3.12 -1.21 9.93
CA PHE A 158 -3.38 -2.27 10.89
C PHE A 158 -2.57 -2.11 12.15
N HIS A 159 -3.12 -2.57 13.26
CA HIS A 159 -2.38 -2.70 14.50
C HIS A 159 -2.74 -4.02 15.20
N ILE A 160 -1.87 -4.42 16.11
CA ILE A 160 -2.09 -5.59 16.95
C ILE A 160 -2.54 -5.16 18.33
N SER A 161 -3.47 -5.90 18.91
CA SER A 161 -3.96 -5.67 20.26
C SER A 161 -4.10 -7.01 20.98
N LYS A 162 -3.74 -7.03 22.26
CA LYS A 162 -3.87 -8.23 23.10
C LYS A 162 -5.10 -8.05 24.00
N LYS A 163 -6.12 -8.88 23.79
CA LYS A 163 -7.34 -8.90 24.60
C LYS A 163 -7.53 -10.30 25.18
N ASP A 164 -7.63 -10.41 26.51
CA ASP A 164 -7.86 -11.68 27.23
C ASP A 164 -6.89 -12.79 26.79
N ASP A 165 -5.60 -12.46 26.72
CA ASP A 165 -4.50 -13.31 26.21
C ASP A 165 -4.54 -13.72 24.74
N ILE A 166 -5.53 -13.22 23.97
CA ILE A 166 -5.63 -13.45 22.53
C ILE A 166 -5.05 -12.24 21.79
N LEU A 167 -4.12 -12.51 20.88
CA LEU A 167 -3.59 -11.50 19.97
C LEU A 167 -4.54 -11.31 18.78
N LEU A 168 -5.06 -10.11 18.62
CA LEU A 168 -5.97 -9.70 17.55
C LEU A 168 -5.25 -8.75 16.59
N LEU A 169 -5.54 -8.90 15.30
CA LEU A 169 -5.18 -7.93 14.27
C LEU A 169 -6.40 -7.06 13.98
N LEU A 170 -6.24 -5.76 14.09
CA LEU A 170 -7.32 -4.77 14.00
C LEU A 170 -7.03 -3.76 12.89
N SER A 171 -8.06 -3.31 12.17
CA SER A 171 -7.94 -2.18 11.25
C SER A 171 -7.78 -0.86 12.01
N VAL A 172 -6.99 0.06 11.48
CA VAL A 172 -6.84 1.43 12.03
C VAL A 172 -7.88 2.38 11.45
N LYS A 173 -8.37 2.09 10.24
CA LYS A 173 -9.33 2.89 9.49
C LYS A 173 -10.25 2.00 8.66
N GLU A 174 -11.29 2.60 8.09
CA GLU A 174 -12.09 1.98 7.03
C GLU A 174 -11.18 1.65 5.85
N LEU A 175 -11.27 0.40 5.39
CA LEU A 175 -10.56 -0.09 4.21
C LEU A 175 -11.50 -0.06 3.02
N ASP A 176 -10.91 0.08 1.84
CA ASP A 176 -11.58 0.20 0.55
C ASP A 176 -10.85 -0.75 -0.40
N ARG A 177 -11.57 -1.72 -0.95
CA ARG A 177 -11.04 -2.78 -1.79
C ARG A 177 -10.62 -2.24 -3.16
N GLU A 178 -11.38 -1.29 -3.71
CA GLU A 178 -11.11 -0.60 -4.98
C GLU A 178 -9.78 0.16 -4.89
N THR A 179 -9.47 0.70 -3.71
CA THR A 179 -8.16 1.28 -3.43
C THR A 179 -7.06 0.22 -3.25
N GLN A 180 -7.27 -0.76 -2.36
CA GLN A 180 -6.27 -1.82 -2.11
C GLN A 180 -6.90 -3.12 -1.57
N LYS A 181 -6.95 -4.14 -2.43
CA LYS A 181 -7.52 -5.47 -2.12
C LYS A 181 -6.68 -6.40 -1.24
N LEU A 182 -5.36 -6.17 -1.12
CA LEU A 182 -4.44 -7.08 -0.43
C LEU A 182 -3.39 -6.30 0.37
N TYR A 183 -3.22 -6.69 1.63
CA TYR A 183 -2.15 -6.22 2.50
C TYR A 183 -1.23 -7.36 2.89
N LEU A 184 0.09 -7.12 2.78
CA LEU A 184 1.14 -8.06 3.15
C LEU A 184 1.83 -7.53 4.41
N LEU A 185 1.67 -8.27 5.51
CA LEU A 185 2.17 -7.89 6.82
C LEU A 185 3.18 -8.93 7.33
N SER A 186 4.16 -8.48 8.10
CA SER A 186 5.07 -9.33 8.86
C SER A 186 4.83 -9.09 10.35
N LEU A 187 4.47 -10.15 11.07
CA LEU A 187 4.33 -10.13 12.52
C LEU A 187 5.60 -10.67 13.15
N ASN A 188 6.26 -9.85 13.96
CA ASN A 188 7.42 -10.22 14.75
C ASN A 188 7.01 -10.40 16.21
N ALA A 189 7.59 -11.40 16.86
CA ALA A 189 7.47 -11.66 18.28
C ALA A 189 8.86 -11.70 18.91
N THR A 190 9.01 -11.07 20.07
CA THR A 190 10.26 -11.07 20.84
C THR A 190 9.96 -11.47 22.28
N ASP A 191 10.65 -12.48 22.79
CA ASP A 191 10.50 -12.94 24.18
C ASP A 191 11.45 -12.21 25.16
N SER A 192 11.35 -12.52 26.45
CA SER A 192 12.13 -11.86 27.50
C SER A 192 13.61 -12.22 27.51
N ASP A 193 14.04 -13.18 26.68
CA ASP A 193 15.44 -13.55 26.47
C ASP A 193 15.96 -13.13 25.08
N GLY A 194 15.21 -12.26 24.39
CA GLY A 194 15.58 -11.71 23.10
C GLY A 194 15.54 -12.74 21.97
N SER A 195 14.82 -13.85 22.12
CA SER A 195 14.47 -14.71 20.98
C SER A 195 13.49 -13.97 20.09
N VAL A 196 13.73 -13.97 18.79
CA VAL A 196 12.85 -13.34 17.80
C VAL A 196 12.26 -14.41 16.89
N ALA A 197 10.97 -14.30 16.60
CA ALA A 197 10.26 -15.10 15.61
C ALA A 197 9.46 -14.19 14.69
N SER A 198 9.28 -14.60 13.43
CA SER A 198 8.52 -13.85 12.43
C SER A 198 7.57 -14.78 11.66
N THR A 199 6.41 -14.25 11.27
CA THR A 199 5.46 -14.90 10.36
C THR A 199 4.85 -13.87 9.42
N SER A 200 4.48 -14.27 8.21
CA SER A 200 3.74 -13.42 7.28
C SER A 200 2.24 -13.52 7.52
N ILE A 201 1.51 -12.43 7.25
CA ILE A 201 0.04 -12.38 7.27
C ILE A 201 -0.44 -11.71 5.98
N LYS A 202 -1.23 -12.44 5.20
CA LYS A 202 -1.95 -11.92 4.02
C LYS A 202 -3.36 -11.54 4.41
N VAL A 203 -3.70 -10.26 4.32
CA VAL A 203 -5.05 -9.76 4.62
C VAL A 203 -5.75 -9.38 3.32
N TYR A 204 -6.83 -10.09 3.01
CA TYR A 204 -7.69 -9.82 1.86
C TYR A 204 -8.84 -8.91 2.28
N VAL A 205 -9.01 -7.79 1.59
CA VAL A 205 -10.22 -6.97 1.74
C VAL A 205 -11.34 -7.63 0.93
N LYS A 206 -12.45 -7.93 1.58
CA LYS A 206 -13.62 -8.53 0.97
C LYS A 206 -14.56 -7.44 0.49
N ASP A 207 -15.00 -7.67 -0.74
CA ASP A 207 -15.89 -6.83 -1.52
C ASP A 207 -17.28 -6.71 -0.89
N ILE A 208 -17.78 -5.49 -0.77
CA ILE A 208 -19.18 -5.13 -0.49
C ILE A 208 -19.68 -4.33 -1.69
N ASN A 209 -20.91 -4.60 -2.13
CA ASN A 209 -21.55 -3.79 -3.17
C ASN A 209 -21.85 -2.38 -2.65
N ASP A 210 -20.95 -1.43 -2.85
CA ASP A 210 -21.08 -0.04 -2.40
C ASP A 210 -20.86 0.99 -3.52
N ASN A 211 -20.47 0.54 -4.73
CA ASN A 211 -20.33 1.38 -5.89
C ASN A 211 -21.46 1.09 -6.90
N ALA A 212 -22.30 2.10 -7.16
CA ALA A 212 -23.26 2.01 -8.26
C ALA A 212 -22.57 2.21 -9.63
N PRO A 213 -23.11 1.68 -10.73
CA PRO A 213 -22.58 1.96 -12.05
C PRO A 213 -22.57 3.45 -12.38
N VAL A 214 -21.51 3.93 -13.05
CA VAL A 214 -21.35 5.32 -13.46
C VAL A 214 -21.19 5.39 -14.98
N PHE A 215 -22.01 6.20 -15.63
CA PHE A 215 -21.91 6.45 -17.07
C PHE A 215 -20.66 7.25 -17.44
N TYR A 216 -20.05 6.96 -18.58
CA TYR A 216 -18.89 7.72 -19.08
C TYR A 216 -19.22 9.15 -19.48
N LYS A 217 -20.49 9.44 -19.80
CA LYS A 217 -20.97 10.77 -20.19
C LYS A 217 -22.18 11.14 -19.36
N SER A 218 -22.33 12.43 -19.09
CA SER A 218 -23.52 12.98 -18.42
C SER A 218 -24.77 12.93 -19.29
N HIS A 219 -24.61 12.79 -20.62
CA HIS A 219 -25.69 12.61 -21.58
C HIS A 219 -25.15 12.03 -22.89
N TYR A 220 -26.04 11.52 -23.73
CA TYR A 220 -25.70 11.11 -25.10
C TYR A 220 -26.63 11.78 -26.11
N LYS A 221 -26.08 12.10 -27.28
CA LYS A 221 -26.83 12.69 -28.38
C LYS A 221 -26.54 11.97 -29.68
N TRP A 222 -27.59 11.62 -30.41
CA TRP A 222 -27.51 11.07 -31.76
C TRP A 222 -28.44 11.84 -32.70
N ASN A 223 -28.05 11.90 -33.97
CA ASN A 223 -28.92 12.36 -35.03
C ASN A 223 -29.09 11.21 -36.02
N ILE A 224 -30.34 10.90 -36.36
CA ILE A 224 -30.68 9.82 -37.29
C ILE A 224 -31.63 10.33 -38.38
N PRO A 225 -31.50 9.83 -39.62
CA PRO A 225 -32.48 10.11 -40.67
C PRO A 225 -33.87 9.55 -40.33
N LEU A 226 -34.94 10.20 -40.79
CA LEU A 226 -36.32 9.71 -40.66
C LEU A 226 -36.53 8.35 -41.36
N ASP A 227 -35.77 8.07 -42.42
CA ASP A 227 -35.80 6.80 -43.18
C ASP A 227 -34.91 5.70 -42.58
N THR A 228 -34.39 5.88 -41.35
CA THR A 228 -33.59 4.86 -40.66
C THR A 228 -34.38 3.54 -40.55
N PRO A 229 -33.84 2.40 -41.05
CA PRO A 229 -34.54 1.13 -40.98
C PRO A 229 -34.79 0.66 -39.55
N ILE A 230 -35.95 0.06 -39.30
CA ILE A 230 -36.25 -0.62 -38.03
C ILE A 230 -35.19 -1.70 -37.77
N TYR A 231 -34.81 -1.87 -36.50
CA TYR A 231 -33.71 -2.68 -35.97
C TYR A 231 -32.30 -2.14 -36.22
N SER A 232 -32.17 -0.95 -36.82
CA SER A 232 -30.88 -0.27 -36.90
C SER A 232 -30.38 0.15 -35.52
N ARG A 233 -29.05 0.06 -35.34
CA ARG A 233 -28.37 0.57 -34.16
C ARG A 233 -28.28 2.08 -34.23
N VAL A 234 -28.93 2.75 -33.29
CA VAL A 234 -28.91 4.22 -33.13
C VAL A 234 -27.66 4.67 -32.39
N GLY A 235 -27.31 3.94 -31.33
CA GLY A 235 -26.24 4.38 -30.43
C GLY A 235 -25.86 3.32 -29.40
N VAL A 236 -24.92 3.69 -28.53
CA VAL A 236 -24.53 2.89 -27.37
C VAL A 236 -24.22 3.80 -26.20
N VAL A 237 -24.87 3.53 -25.06
CA VAL A 237 -24.48 4.09 -23.78
C VAL A 237 -23.50 3.16 -23.09
N LYS A 238 -22.61 3.70 -22.26
CA LYS A 238 -21.65 2.90 -21.52
C LYS A 238 -21.53 3.42 -20.09
N ALA A 239 -21.53 2.50 -19.14
CA ALA A 239 -21.26 2.73 -17.74
C ALA A 239 -20.31 1.65 -17.20
N THR A 240 -19.64 1.95 -16.10
CA THR A 240 -18.73 1.05 -15.38
C THR A 240 -19.05 1.05 -13.91
N ASP A 241 -18.92 -0.11 -13.30
CA ASP A 241 -19.06 -0.31 -11.88
C ASP A 241 -17.67 -0.50 -11.25
N ALA A 242 -17.37 0.22 -10.16
CA ALA A 242 -16.04 0.16 -9.54
C ALA A 242 -15.80 -1.15 -8.79
N ASP A 243 -16.86 -1.84 -8.35
CA ASP A 243 -16.79 -3.16 -7.71
C ASP A 243 -16.41 -4.24 -8.72
N GLY A 244 -16.43 -3.89 -10.02
CA GLY A 244 -16.12 -4.77 -11.14
C GLY A 244 -17.31 -5.59 -11.62
N ASP A 245 -18.52 -5.17 -11.24
CA ASP A 245 -19.76 -5.86 -11.54
C ASP A 245 -20.26 -5.64 -12.97
N LYS A 246 -21.17 -6.53 -13.39
CA LYS A 246 -21.78 -6.45 -14.72
C LYS A 246 -22.89 -5.41 -14.70
N VAL A 247 -22.76 -4.43 -15.59
CA VAL A 247 -23.75 -3.38 -15.75
C VAL A 247 -24.92 -3.83 -16.61
N VAL A 248 -26.14 -3.53 -16.15
CA VAL A 248 -27.40 -3.75 -16.84
C VAL A 248 -28.04 -2.39 -17.14
N TYR A 249 -28.41 -2.15 -18.39
CA TYR A 249 -29.01 -0.90 -18.84
C TYR A 249 -30.54 -1.00 -19.01
N ALA A 250 -31.25 0.07 -18.66
CA ALA A 250 -32.68 0.18 -18.87
C ALA A 250 -33.11 1.63 -19.11
N PHE A 251 -34.25 1.82 -19.78
CA PHE A 251 -34.89 3.13 -19.80
C PHE A 251 -35.57 3.40 -18.45
N ALA A 252 -35.33 4.60 -17.92
CA ALA A 252 -35.95 5.10 -16.69
C ALA A 252 -37.36 5.65 -16.93
N ASN A 253 -37.65 6.15 -18.14
CA ASN A 253 -38.94 6.71 -18.50
C ASN A 253 -39.83 5.70 -19.25
N ALA A 254 -41.14 5.79 -19.05
CA ALA A 254 -42.12 4.89 -19.67
C ALA A 254 -42.30 5.13 -21.18
N ASN A 255 -42.16 6.38 -21.62
CA ASN A 255 -42.28 6.78 -23.03
C ASN A 255 -40.95 6.55 -23.78
N LYS A 256 -40.59 5.28 -23.96
CA LYS A 256 -39.37 4.84 -24.65
C LYS A 256 -39.55 4.52 -26.13
N TYR A 257 -40.79 4.28 -26.57
CA TYR A 257 -41.09 3.98 -27.97
C TYR A 257 -40.74 5.17 -28.88
N PRO A 258 -40.09 4.96 -30.04
CA PRO A 258 -39.86 3.69 -30.74
C PRO A 258 -38.56 2.96 -30.38
N PHE A 259 -37.85 3.31 -29.31
CA PHE A 259 -36.53 2.76 -29.01
C PHE A 259 -36.54 1.59 -28.02
N VAL A 260 -35.58 0.69 -28.19
CA VAL A 260 -35.28 -0.42 -27.29
C VAL A 260 -33.82 -0.34 -26.89
N ILE A 261 -33.51 -0.61 -25.62
CA ILE A 261 -32.13 -0.71 -25.13
C ILE A 261 -31.81 -2.18 -24.83
N VAL A 262 -30.66 -2.64 -25.31
CA VAL A 262 -30.15 -3.99 -25.03
C VAL A 262 -29.50 -3.98 -23.64
N PRO A 263 -30.05 -4.70 -22.64
CA PRO A 263 -29.63 -4.52 -21.26
C PRO A 263 -28.17 -4.86 -20.98
N GLN A 264 -27.55 -5.76 -21.73
CA GLN A 264 -26.17 -6.21 -21.48
C GLN A 264 -25.11 -5.38 -22.22
N THR A 265 -25.49 -4.65 -23.28
CA THR A 265 -24.55 -3.94 -24.15
C THR A 265 -24.73 -2.42 -24.12
N GLY A 266 -25.88 -1.94 -23.65
CA GLY A 266 -26.24 -0.52 -23.69
C GLY A 266 -26.55 -0.03 -25.11
N GLU A 267 -26.68 -0.94 -26.09
CA GLU A 267 -27.04 -0.57 -27.45
C GLU A 267 -28.49 -0.14 -27.54
N ILE A 268 -28.71 1.01 -28.18
CA ILE A 268 -30.04 1.54 -28.44
C ILE A 268 -30.38 1.22 -29.89
N LEU A 269 -31.49 0.50 -30.05
CA LEU A 269 -32.02 0.04 -31.32
C LEU A 269 -33.34 0.75 -31.62
N LEU A 270 -33.59 1.00 -32.90
CA LEU A 270 -34.90 1.44 -33.38
C LEU A 270 -35.84 0.24 -33.46
N GLY A 271 -36.97 0.28 -32.77
CA GLY A 271 -37.98 -0.78 -32.73
C GLY A 271 -39.30 -0.45 -33.40
N GLY A 272 -39.47 0.76 -33.94
CA GLY A 272 -40.71 1.24 -34.55
C GLY A 272 -40.50 2.41 -35.49
N GLU A 273 -41.58 2.95 -36.02
CA GLU A 273 -41.57 4.09 -36.94
C GLU A 273 -41.08 5.37 -36.26
N LEU A 274 -40.32 6.18 -36.99
CA LEU A 274 -39.83 7.48 -36.55
C LEU A 274 -40.82 8.59 -36.92
N GLU A 275 -40.83 9.62 -36.09
CA GLU A 275 -41.49 10.89 -36.34
C GLU A 275 -40.41 11.98 -36.38
N PRO A 276 -40.57 13.04 -37.20
CA PRO A 276 -39.62 14.15 -37.24
C PRO A 276 -39.77 15.00 -35.98
N ARG A 277 -39.20 14.53 -34.87
CA ARG A 277 -39.19 15.19 -33.57
C ARG A 277 -37.93 14.87 -32.77
N LEU A 278 -37.77 15.57 -31.66
CA LEU A 278 -36.76 15.27 -30.65
C LEU A 278 -37.27 14.21 -29.67
N TYR A 279 -36.47 13.18 -29.45
CA TYR A 279 -36.73 12.17 -28.43
C TYR A 279 -35.79 12.38 -27.24
N GLU A 280 -36.36 12.71 -26.09
CA GLU A 280 -35.65 12.79 -24.81
C GLU A 280 -35.94 11.52 -23.99
N LEU A 281 -34.97 10.62 -23.94
CA LEU A 281 -35.02 9.38 -23.18
C LEU A 281 -34.20 9.53 -21.90
N MET A 282 -34.56 8.82 -20.84
CA MET A 282 -33.74 8.72 -19.64
C MET A 282 -33.25 7.29 -19.52
N VAL A 283 -31.95 7.10 -19.34
CA VAL A 283 -31.33 5.77 -19.22
C VAL A 283 -30.68 5.64 -17.87
N LEU A 284 -30.95 4.51 -17.19
CA LEU A 284 -30.32 4.13 -15.94
C LEU A 284 -29.48 2.87 -16.15
N ALA A 285 -28.46 2.71 -15.33
CA ALA A 285 -27.63 1.53 -15.25
C ALA A 285 -27.73 0.95 -13.83
N ASN A 286 -27.66 -0.37 -13.70
CA ASN A 286 -27.60 -1.04 -12.40
C ASN A 286 -26.63 -2.21 -12.42
N ASP A 287 -26.05 -2.53 -11.27
CA ASP A 287 -25.24 -3.73 -11.11
C ASP A 287 -26.10 -5.01 -11.16
N ASN A 288 -25.47 -6.17 -11.15
CA ASN A 288 -26.16 -7.46 -11.11
C ASN A 288 -26.13 -8.14 -9.73
N ARG A 289 -25.85 -7.40 -8.65
CA ARG A 289 -25.78 -7.90 -7.27
C ARG A 289 -27.10 -7.69 -6.53
N GLU A 290 -27.15 -8.16 -5.28
CA GLU A 290 -28.29 -7.99 -4.37
C GLU A 290 -27.79 -7.42 -3.03
N PRO A 291 -28.30 -6.27 -2.55
CA PRO A 291 -29.23 -5.38 -3.26
C PRO A 291 -28.57 -4.72 -4.48
N LYS A 292 -29.36 -4.46 -5.53
CA LYS A 292 -28.89 -3.72 -6.71
C LYS A 292 -28.66 -2.26 -6.39
N LEU A 293 -27.54 -1.73 -6.83
CA LEU A 293 -27.26 -0.30 -6.88
C LEU A 293 -27.54 0.25 -8.28
N TYR A 294 -28.02 1.49 -8.30
CA TYR A 294 -28.49 2.16 -9.50
C TYR A 294 -27.70 3.45 -9.73
N SER A 295 -27.34 3.70 -10.97
CA SER A 295 -26.78 4.97 -11.40
C SER A 295 -27.82 6.09 -11.28
N GLU A 296 -27.35 7.32 -11.23
CA GLU A 296 -28.20 8.46 -11.59
C GLU A 296 -28.66 8.31 -13.06
N PRO A 297 -29.95 8.50 -13.37
CA PRO A 297 -30.43 8.45 -14.74
C PRO A 297 -29.82 9.57 -15.59
N ILE A 298 -29.34 9.25 -16.79
CA ILE A 298 -28.79 10.23 -17.74
C ILE A 298 -29.72 10.45 -18.94
N PRO A 299 -29.78 11.68 -19.49
CA PRO A 299 -30.53 11.95 -20.69
C PRO A 299 -29.84 11.38 -21.94
N VAL A 300 -30.65 10.80 -22.82
CA VAL A 300 -30.31 10.37 -24.17
C VAL A 300 -31.22 11.13 -25.14
N ILE A 301 -30.60 11.95 -25.99
CA ILE A 301 -31.27 12.84 -26.92
C ILE A 301 -31.10 12.29 -28.33
N ILE A 302 -32.19 11.95 -29.01
CA ILE A 302 -32.17 11.48 -30.39
C ILE A 302 -32.94 12.50 -31.24
N SER A 303 -32.23 13.22 -32.11
CA SER A 303 -32.82 14.10 -33.11
C SER A 303 -33.06 13.33 -34.40
N VAL A 304 -34.21 13.59 -35.03
CA VAL A 304 -34.56 13.04 -36.35
C VAL A 304 -34.47 14.17 -37.38
N ASP A 305 -33.78 13.92 -38.49
CA ASP A 305 -33.59 14.87 -39.60
C ASP A 305 -32.96 16.22 -39.19
N ASN A 306 -32.01 16.22 -38.25
CA ASN A 306 -31.33 17.44 -37.78
C ASN A 306 -32.28 18.54 -37.29
N LEU A 307 -33.41 18.19 -36.67
CA LEU A 307 -34.19 19.18 -35.94
C LEU A 307 -33.28 19.83 -34.89
N ASP A 308 -33.05 21.14 -35.08
CA ASP A 308 -32.09 21.92 -34.30
C ASP A 308 -32.45 21.85 -32.82
N VAL A 309 -31.56 21.24 -32.04
CA VAL A 309 -31.61 21.28 -30.58
C VAL A 309 -30.75 22.46 -30.17
N SER A 310 -31.38 23.58 -29.84
CA SER A 310 -30.70 24.67 -29.16
C SER A 310 -30.18 24.15 -27.83
N ASP A 311 -28.85 24.07 -27.70
CA ASP A 311 -28.16 23.54 -26.54
C ASP A 311 -28.37 24.50 -25.35
N THR A 312 -29.47 24.33 -24.60
CA THR A 312 -29.85 25.24 -23.50
C THR A 312 -30.04 24.51 -22.16
N ARG A 313 -29.48 23.31 -22.02
CA ARG A 313 -29.42 22.60 -20.73
C ARG A 313 -28.02 22.11 -20.39
N GLN A 314 -27.03 23.01 -20.39
CA GLN A 314 -25.89 22.86 -19.49
C GLN A 314 -26.34 23.24 -18.06
N SER A 315 -27.10 22.35 -17.41
CA SER A 315 -27.12 22.37 -15.95
C SER A 315 -25.88 21.60 -15.52
N GLU A 316 -24.80 22.32 -15.23
CA GLU A 316 -23.77 21.81 -14.33
C GLU A 316 -24.49 21.40 -13.04
N GLN A 317 -24.68 20.09 -12.85
CA GLN A 317 -24.91 19.63 -11.49
C GLN A 317 -23.68 20.07 -10.70
N PRO A 318 -23.84 20.78 -9.57
CA PRO A 318 -22.70 21.02 -8.71
C PRO A 318 -22.12 19.64 -8.42
N LEU A 319 -20.84 19.44 -8.76
CA LEU A 319 -20.07 18.30 -8.32
C LEU A 319 -20.20 18.26 -6.80
N LYS A 320 -21.18 17.51 -6.29
CA LYS A 320 -21.16 17.05 -4.91
C LYS A 320 -19.83 16.33 -4.84
N ARG A 321 -19.01 16.79 -3.91
CA ARG A 321 -17.67 16.28 -3.64
C ARG A 321 -17.81 14.78 -3.34
N GLN A 322 -17.85 13.93 -4.36
CA GLN A 322 -17.33 12.59 -4.27
C GLN A 322 -15.90 12.81 -3.79
N LYS A 323 -15.52 12.15 -2.69
CA LYS A 323 -14.13 12.11 -2.22
C LYS A 323 -13.31 11.97 -3.49
N ARG A 324 -12.49 13.00 -3.81
CA ARG A 324 -11.71 13.05 -5.06
C ARG A 324 -11.25 11.63 -5.32
N ALA A 325 -11.61 11.04 -6.46
CA ALA A 325 -10.92 9.85 -6.91
C ALA A 325 -9.46 10.27 -6.93
N VAL A 326 -8.72 9.85 -5.90
CA VAL A 326 -7.29 10.06 -5.85
C VAL A 326 -6.82 9.15 -6.95
N ARG A 327 -6.58 9.71 -8.14
CA ARG A 327 -5.93 8.99 -9.21
C ARG A 327 -4.68 8.39 -8.57
N GLN A 328 -4.57 7.06 -8.58
CA GLN A 328 -3.38 6.40 -8.02
C GLN A 328 -2.16 7.06 -8.67
N THR A 329 -1.38 7.77 -7.87
CA THR A 329 -0.07 8.24 -8.30
C THR A 329 0.75 6.96 -8.50
N ARG A 330 1.10 6.63 -9.75
CA ARG A 330 2.11 5.60 -9.99
C ARG A 330 3.41 6.13 -9.41
N THR A 331 3.82 5.61 -8.26
CA THR A 331 5.17 5.82 -7.75
C THR A 331 6.11 5.00 -8.61
N TYR A 332 6.89 5.66 -9.45
CA TYR A 332 7.98 5.00 -10.17
C TYR A 332 9.16 4.87 -9.19
N GLU A 333 9.29 3.69 -8.57
CA GLU A 333 10.24 3.45 -7.46
C GLU A 333 11.71 3.24 -7.91
N HIS A 334 12.02 3.36 -9.21
CA HIS A 334 13.34 3.01 -9.75
C HIS A 334 13.84 4.03 -10.78
N PHE A 335 14.37 5.17 -10.32
CA PHE A 335 15.24 6.03 -11.11
C PHE A 335 16.68 5.88 -10.61
N LEU A 336 17.62 5.76 -11.55
CA LEU A 336 19.05 5.77 -11.25
C LEU A 336 19.54 7.21 -11.17
N GLU A 337 20.64 7.44 -10.45
CA GLU A 337 21.24 8.79 -10.34
C GLU A 337 21.58 9.41 -11.71
N SER A 338 21.94 8.57 -12.68
CA SER A 338 22.24 8.98 -14.06
C SER A 338 21.03 9.54 -14.81
N ASP A 339 19.79 9.26 -14.37
CA ASP A 339 18.59 9.69 -15.07
C ASP A 339 18.40 11.21 -14.99
N GLY A 340 18.76 11.81 -13.86
CA GLY A 340 18.71 13.25 -13.64
C GLY A 340 19.86 14.04 -14.25
N SER A 341 20.79 13.44 -14.99
CA SER A 341 22.02 14.11 -15.45
C SER A 341 21.88 14.83 -16.80
N THR A 342 20.81 14.55 -17.55
CA THR A 342 20.62 15.04 -18.93
C THR A 342 19.35 15.88 -19.04
N PRO A 343 19.45 17.22 -19.15
CA PRO A 343 18.29 18.09 -19.36
C PRO A 343 17.50 17.69 -20.62
N GLY A 344 16.18 17.68 -20.50
CA GLY A 344 15.24 17.29 -21.55
C GLY A 344 14.98 15.78 -21.68
N LYS A 345 15.69 14.93 -20.94
CA LYS A 345 15.44 13.47 -20.92
C LYS A 345 14.04 13.20 -20.37
N VAL A 346 13.24 12.43 -21.11
CA VAL A 346 11.93 11.93 -20.65
C VAL A 346 12.18 10.79 -19.67
N MET A 347 11.68 10.95 -18.44
CA MET A 347 11.87 10.01 -17.34
C MET A 347 10.75 8.96 -17.34
N PHE A 348 9.52 9.43 -17.50
CA PHE A 348 8.33 8.60 -17.63
C PHE A 348 7.21 9.40 -18.27
N ARG A 349 6.20 8.70 -18.74
CA ARG A 349 4.97 9.28 -19.28
C ARG A 349 3.83 9.01 -18.31
N LEU A 350 3.04 10.05 -18.04
CA LEU A 350 1.78 9.93 -17.32
C LEU A 350 0.77 9.22 -18.23
N ASP A 351 0.07 8.22 -17.70
CA ASP A 351 -0.99 7.58 -18.46
C ASP A 351 -2.09 8.61 -18.76
N SER A 352 -2.75 8.54 -19.91
CA SER A 352 -3.97 9.30 -20.17
C SER A 352 -5.18 8.38 -20.19
N VAL A 353 -6.29 8.84 -19.60
CA VAL A 353 -7.57 8.09 -19.64
C VAL A 353 -8.32 8.42 -20.93
N HIS A 354 -8.15 9.65 -21.42
CA HIS A 354 -8.66 10.11 -22.71
C HIS A 354 -7.52 10.62 -23.59
N PRO A 355 -7.58 10.40 -24.92
CA PRO A 355 -6.53 10.83 -25.85
C PRO A 355 -6.34 12.36 -25.89
N ASP A 356 -7.33 13.12 -25.42
CA ASP A 356 -7.34 14.58 -25.46
C ASP A 356 -6.93 15.23 -24.12
N GLU A 357 -6.49 14.45 -23.12
CA GLU A 357 -6.02 15.00 -21.84
C GLU A 357 -4.74 15.82 -22.02
N VAL A 358 -4.75 17.02 -21.43
CA VAL A 358 -3.61 17.92 -21.38
C VAL A 358 -3.03 17.95 -19.97
N PHE A 359 -1.74 17.68 -19.86
CA PHE A 359 -1.01 17.70 -18.59
C PHE A 359 -0.26 19.02 -18.41
N SER A 360 -0.18 19.50 -17.18
CA SER A 360 0.63 20.67 -16.82
C SER A 360 1.03 20.59 -15.36
N LEU A 361 2.22 21.07 -15.02
CA LEU A 361 2.68 21.11 -13.64
C LEU A 361 1.77 22.08 -12.83
N GLU A 362 1.34 21.67 -11.65
CA GLU A 362 0.46 22.49 -10.79
C GLU A 362 1.18 23.72 -10.24
N ASN A 363 2.43 23.51 -9.81
CA ASN A 363 3.37 24.49 -9.28
C ASN A 363 4.69 24.34 -10.04
N GLU A 364 5.48 25.40 -10.21
CA GLU A 364 6.79 25.27 -10.84
C GLU A 364 7.70 24.30 -10.07
N SER A 365 8.39 23.43 -10.80
CA SER A 365 9.49 22.61 -10.28
C SER A 365 10.80 23.08 -10.88
N ARG A 366 11.86 23.01 -10.08
CA ARG A 366 13.22 23.27 -10.52
C ARG A 366 13.80 22.08 -11.30
N TRP A 367 13.48 20.87 -10.87
CA TRP A 367 14.16 19.65 -11.32
C TRP A 367 13.49 19.01 -12.53
N ILE A 368 12.18 19.22 -12.70
CA ILE A 368 11.40 18.55 -13.73
C ILE A 368 10.44 19.51 -14.44
N ASP A 369 10.02 19.09 -15.63
CA ASP A 369 8.96 19.70 -16.42
C ASP A 369 7.96 18.64 -16.88
N VAL A 370 6.73 19.06 -17.19
CA VAL A 370 5.66 18.16 -17.67
C VAL A 370 5.05 18.76 -18.93
N ASP A 371 5.22 18.04 -20.05
CA ASP A 371 4.63 18.41 -21.32
C ASP A 371 3.12 18.16 -21.35
N HIS A 372 2.43 18.86 -22.27
CA HIS A 372 1.00 18.71 -22.52
C HIS A 372 0.56 17.27 -22.81
N ASN A 373 1.44 16.42 -23.34
CA ASN A 373 1.17 15.02 -23.66
C ASN A 373 1.44 14.05 -22.50
N GLY A 374 1.84 14.56 -21.32
CA GLY A 374 2.14 13.78 -20.13
C GLY A 374 3.59 13.30 -20.00
N ASP A 375 4.52 13.72 -20.87
CA ASP A 375 5.95 13.42 -20.71
C ASP A 375 6.54 14.22 -19.55
N VAL A 376 7.08 13.52 -18.54
CA VAL A 376 7.82 14.12 -17.43
C VAL A 376 9.30 14.14 -17.79
N LYS A 377 9.89 15.33 -17.85
CA LYS A 377 11.26 15.56 -18.32
C LYS A 377 12.15 16.15 -17.25
N VAL A 378 13.44 15.89 -17.34
CA VAL A 378 14.45 16.60 -16.52
C VAL A 378 14.55 18.05 -16.99
N LYS A 379 14.38 18.99 -16.08
CA LYS A 379 14.50 20.43 -16.36
C LYS A 379 15.92 20.94 -16.07
N GLU A 380 16.45 20.58 -14.90
CA GLU A 380 17.83 20.85 -14.49
C GLU A 380 18.49 19.57 -13.99
N PRO A 381 19.82 19.43 -14.13
CA PRO A 381 20.53 18.28 -13.59
C PRO A 381 20.33 18.17 -12.08
N TRP A 382 20.00 17.00 -11.57
CA TRP A 382 19.75 16.82 -10.14
C TRP A 382 21.01 17.05 -9.32
N ASP A 383 20.99 18.06 -8.45
CA ASP A 383 22.02 18.28 -7.45
C ASP A 383 21.55 17.68 -6.12
N TYR A 384 22.07 16.49 -5.80
CA TYR A 384 21.69 15.73 -4.62
C TYR A 384 22.03 16.40 -3.29
N GLU A 385 22.96 17.36 -3.27
CA GLU A 385 23.26 18.16 -2.08
C GLU A 385 22.20 19.24 -1.84
N GLN A 386 21.40 19.56 -2.87
CA GLN A 386 20.31 20.54 -2.84
C GLN A 386 18.93 19.90 -2.73
N LEU A 387 18.81 18.58 -2.83
CA LEU A 387 17.58 17.85 -2.51
C LEU A 387 17.39 17.75 -0.98
N GLU A 388 16.14 17.77 -0.51
CA GLU A 388 15.83 17.67 0.92
C GLU A 388 16.27 16.30 1.51
N ARG A 389 16.17 16.13 2.83
CA ARG A 389 16.66 14.93 3.56
C ARG A 389 16.20 13.59 2.96
N GLU A 390 15.04 13.56 2.33
CA GLU A 390 14.44 12.36 1.74
C GLU A 390 14.94 12.07 0.33
N LYS A 391 15.70 12.98 -0.29
CA LYS A 391 16.21 12.89 -1.67
C LYS A 391 15.11 12.61 -2.71
N THR A 392 13.91 13.12 -2.45
CA THR A 392 12.74 12.98 -3.32
C THR A 392 12.44 14.28 -4.06
N ILE A 393 11.76 14.17 -5.21
CA ILE A 393 11.21 15.30 -5.95
C ILE A 393 9.70 15.10 -6.00
N ASP A 394 8.98 15.81 -5.13
CA ASP A 394 7.52 15.80 -5.10
C ASP A 394 6.96 16.87 -6.03
N PHE A 395 5.96 16.49 -6.83
CA PHE A 395 5.28 17.41 -7.72
C PHE A 395 3.84 17.02 -7.94
N TRP A 396 3.04 18.02 -8.30
CA TRP A 396 1.62 17.85 -8.58
C TRP A 396 1.36 18.22 -10.03
N VAL A 397 0.47 17.48 -10.70
CA VAL A 397 0.13 17.69 -12.10
C VAL A 397 -1.35 18.02 -12.21
N LYS A 398 -1.66 19.15 -12.84
CA LYS A 398 -3.00 19.52 -13.28
C LYS A 398 -3.28 18.84 -14.61
N ILE A 399 -4.32 18.01 -14.63
CA ILE A 399 -4.85 17.36 -15.82
C ILE A 399 -6.09 18.15 -16.25
N ARG A 400 -6.08 18.65 -17.48
CA ARG A 400 -7.25 19.29 -18.09
C ARG A 400 -7.77 18.37 -19.18
N ALA A 401 -9.01 17.90 -19.03
CA ALA A 401 -9.78 17.40 -20.17
C ALA A 401 -10.12 18.59 -21.09
N PRO A 402 -10.28 18.39 -22.40
CA PRO A 402 -10.62 19.49 -23.30
C PRO A 402 -11.92 20.15 -22.84
N GLN A 403 -11.90 21.48 -22.71
CA GLN A 403 -13.15 22.23 -22.71
C GLN A 403 -13.80 22.03 -24.08
N GLN A 404 -15.08 21.64 -24.10
CA GLN A 404 -15.85 21.72 -25.32
C GLN A 404 -15.77 23.17 -25.83
N PRO A 405 -15.34 23.40 -27.09
CA PRO A 405 -15.29 24.75 -27.63
C PRO A 405 -16.70 25.35 -27.53
N GLY A 406 -16.79 26.50 -26.89
CA GLY A 406 -18.05 27.13 -26.49
C GLY A 406 -19.05 27.19 -27.62
N LYS A 407 -20.26 26.71 -27.32
CA LYS A 407 -21.52 27.14 -27.91
C LYS A 407 -22.51 27.35 -26.79
#